data_AF-A0A434AGC6-F1
#
_entry.id   AF-A0A434AGC6-F1
#
_cell.length_a   1.000
_cell.length_b   1.000
_cell.length_c   1.000
_cell.angle_alpha   90.00
_cell.angle_beta   90.00
_cell.angle_gamma   90.00
#
_symmetry.space_group_name_H-M   'P 1'
#
loop_
_entity.id
_entity.type
_entity.pdbx_description
1 polymer ?
#
loop_
_entity_poly.entity_id
_entity_poly.type
_entity_poly.pdbx_seq_one_letter_code
_entity_poly.pdbx_strand_id
1 'polypeptide(L)'
;MNEELENLYDKLYSEGPTKNPKTFIQLIKNDLTEIDLQDYSSNPKLARVVADYGICLAKEGHYKKAYPFIEKAIQWFETEETNSDLWIKPMYEVLIFNRGFVNYKLNNKIKAKLDFKTLVKRFPNNKLYVNWLKADSVVTYSRVEWFFVGLSIISLTASFILKPEDGFMDKVALYTMVIGILGGIIVSQIRKKKFN
;
A
#
# COMPACT_ATOMS: atom_id res chain seq x y z
N MET A 1 6.85 -26.37 19.58
CA MET A 1 5.99 -25.26 20.07
C MET A 1 5.71 -25.52 21.54
N ASN A 2 5.71 -24.50 22.42
CA ASN A 2 5.25 -24.69 23.81
C ASN A 2 3.74 -24.98 23.81
N GLU A 3 3.27 -25.68 24.84
CA GLU A 3 1.87 -26.07 24.99
C GLU A 3 0.92 -24.85 25.00
N GLU A 4 1.39 -23.73 25.55
CA GLU A 4 0.63 -22.46 25.60
C GLU A 4 0.32 -21.91 24.20
N LEU A 5 1.26 -21.94 23.25
CA LEU A 5 1.02 -21.47 21.89
C LEU A 5 0.15 -22.43 21.07
N GLU A 6 0.22 -23.75 21.34
CA GLU A 6 -0.73 -24.70 20.76
C GLU A 6 -2.15 -24.38 21.25
N ASN A 7 -2.32 -24.19 22.56
CA ASN A 7 -3.61 -23.81 23.14
C ASN A 7 -4.11 -22.46 22.59
N LEU A 8 -3.24 -21.47 22.41
CA LEU A 8 -3.60 -20.20 21.78
C LEU A 8 -4.03 -20.40 20.33
N TYR A 9 -3.28 -21.16 19.54
CA TYR A 9 -3.62 -21.45 18.14
C TYR A 9 -4.99 -22.12 18.07
N ASP A 10 -5.20 -23.18 18.84
CA ASP A 10 -6.46 -23.90 18.87
C ASP A 10 -7.60 -22.98 19.31
N LYS A 11 -7.42 -22.16 20.34
CA LYS A 11 -8.42 -21.16 20.77
C LYS A 11 -8.76 -20.16 19.65
N LEU A 12 -7.76 -19.68 18.91
CA LEU A 12 -7.97 -18.72 17.82
C LEU A 12 -8.79 -19.34 16.68
N TYR A 13 -8.52 -20.59 16.31
CA TYR A 13 -9.09 -21.20 15.10
C TYR A 13 -10.23 -22.20 15.34
N SER A 14 -10.49 -22.65 16.57
CA SER A 14 -11.57 -23.60 16.90
C SER A 14 -12.94 -22.93 17.10
N GLU A 15 -13.00 -21.74 17.68
CA GLU A 15 -14.27 -21.10 18.10
C GLU A 15 -14.93 -20.24 16.99
N GLY A 16 -14.37 -20.22 15.78
CA GLY A 16 -14.77 -19.31 14.70
C GLY A 16 -14.65 -17.79 14.95
N PRO A 17 -13.99 -17.21 15.98
CA PRO A 17 -14.03 -15.77 16.27
C PRO A 17 -13.06 -14.99 15.36
N THR A 18 -12.33 -15.68 14.48
CA THR A 18 -11.39 -15.13 13.48
C THR A 18 -12.03 -14.18 12.47
N LYS A 19 -13.36 -14.00 12.48
CA LYS A 19 -14.03 -13.03 11.63
C LYS A 19 -13.92 -11.59 12.14
N ASN A 20 -13.76 -11.37 13.45
CA ASN A 20 -13.66 -10.02 14.01
C ASN A 20 -12.19 -9.64 14.28
N PRO A 21 -11.61 -8.70 13.51
CA PRO A 21 -10.22 -8.31 13.68
C PRO A 21 -9.91 -7.74 15.07
N LYS A 22 -10.84 -7.01 15.71
CA LYS A 22 -10.63 -6.44 17.06
C LYS A 22 -10.48 -7.53 18.11
N THR A 23 -11.37 -8.51 18.09
CA THR A 23 -11.33 -9.65 19.02
C THR A 23 -10.05 -10.45 18.83
N PHE A 24 -9.66 -10.71 17.58
CA PHE A 24 -8.41 -11.41 17.26
C PHE A 24 -7.17 -10.67 17.80
N ILE A 25 -7.10 -9.35 17.60
CA ILE A 25 -6.01 -8.52 18.13
C ILE A 25 -5.99 -8.57 19.67
N GLN A 26 -7.14 -8.48 20.32
CA GLN A 26 -7.21 -8.52 21.79
C GLN A 26 -6.74 -9.85 22.37
N LEU A 27 -7.11 -10.97 21.75
CA LEU A 27 -6.69 -12.30 22.20
C LEU A 27 -5.17 -12.45 22.11
N ILE A 28 -4.57 -12.02 21.00
CA ILE A 28 -3.12 -12.15 20.78
C ILE A 28 -2.28 -11.15 21.60
N LYS A 29 -2.84 -9.99 21.95
CA LYS A 29 -2.09 -8.91 22.59
C LYS A 29 -1.42 -9.34 23.90
N ASN A 30 -2.04 -10.26 24.64
CA ASN A 30 -1.51 -10.75 25.91
C ASN A 30 -0.31 -11.69 25.72
N ASP A 31 -0.28 -12.41 24.59
CA ASP A 31 0.73 -13.43 24.30
C ASP A 31 1.80 -12.93 23.30
N LEU A 32 1.73 -11.65 22.92
CA LEU A 32 2.55 -11.05 21.87
C LEU A 32 4.05 -11.11 22.19
N THR A 33 4.42 -10.98 23.47
CA THR A 33 5.81 -11.06 23.93
C THR A 33 6.40 -12.44 23.70
N GLU A 34 5.62 -13.49 23.91
CA GLU A 34 6.07 -14.87 23.69
C GLU A 34 6.20 -15.19 22.21
N ILE A 35 5.25 -14.69 21.40
CA ILE A 35 5.25 -14.82 19.94
C ILE A 35 6.49 -14.13 19.34
N ASP A 36 6.90 -12.98 19.87
CA ASP A 36 8.03 -12.22 19.32
C ASP A 36 9.40 -12.81 19.70
N LEU A 37 9.47 -13.54 20.83
CA LEU A 37 10.70 -14.18 21.32
C LEU A 37 11.03 -15.51 20.63
N GLN A 38 10.03 -16.20 20.06
CA GLN A 38 10.26 -17.49 19.40
C GLN A 38 10.73 -17.33 17.96
N ASP A 39 11.61 -18.23 17.54
CA ASP A 39 11.96 -18.40 16.14
C ASP A 39 10.83 -19.13 15.39
N TYR A 40 9.98 -18.35 14.72
CA TYR A 40 8.87 -18.86 13.90
C TYR A 40 9.35 -19.53 12.61
N SER A 41 10.64 -19.44 12.23
CA SER A 41 11.22 -20.10 11.04
C SER A 41 10.88 -21.59 10.96
N SER A 42 10.73 -22.25 12.10
CA SER A 42 10.44 -23.69 12.20
C SER A 42 8.96 -24.03 12.45
N ASN A 43 8.07 -23.04 12.53
CA ASN A 43 6.71 -23.24 13.03
C ASN A 43 5.61 -22.60 12.15
N PRO A 44 5.01 -23.39 11.24
CA PRO A 44 3.95 -22.92 10.34
C PRO A 44 2.71 -22.37 11.05
N LYS A 45 2.34 -22.92 12.21
CA LYS A 45 1.17 -22.45 12.98
C LYS A 45 1.41 -21.04 13.51
N LEU A 46 2.59 -20.81 14.07
CA LEU A 46 2.98 -19.49 14.60
C LEU A 46 3.10 -18.46 13.46
N ALA A 47 3.71 -18.83 12.34
CA ALA A 47 3.79 -17.98 11.16
C ALA A 47 2.41 -17.54 10.66
N ARG A 48 1.44 -18.46 10.68
CA ARG A 48 0.04 -18.15 10.35
C ARG A 48 -0.59 -17.16 11.34
N VAL A 49 -0.39 -17.34 12.65
CA VAL A 49 -0.88 -16.41 13.68
C VAL A 49 -0.29 -15.00 13.47
N VAL A 50 1.02 -14.90 13.22
CA VAL A 50 1.70 -13.63 12.93
C VAL A 50 1.13 -12.96 11.68
N ALA A 51 0.92 -13.74 10.60
CA ALA A 51 0.32 -13.26 9.36
C ALA A 51 -1.09 -12.70 9.59
N ASP A 52 -1.97 -13.49 10.22
CA ASP A 52 -3.35 -13.10 10.50
C ASP A 52 -3.42 -11.90 11.45
N TYR A 53 -2.50 -11.80 12.43
CA TYR A 53 -2.40 -10.66 13.33
C TYR A 53 -2.03 -9.38 12.59
N GLY A 54 -1.02 -9.43 11.71
CA GLY A 54 -0.65 -8.31 10.85
C GLY A 54 -1.79 -7.85 9.94
N ILE A 55 -2.53 -8.80 9.35
CA ILE A 55 -3.71 -8.52 8.52
C ILE A 55 -4.82 -7.87 9.35
N CYS A 56 -5.11 -8.39 10.55
CA CYS A 56 -6.12 -7.82 11.43
C CYS A 56 -5.76 -6.39 11.87
N LEU A 57 -4.50 -6.13 12.22
CA LEU A 57 -4.01 -4.78 12.50
C LEU A 57 -4.21 -3.85 11.31
N ALA A 58 -3.96 -4.32 10.08
CA ALA A 58 -4.18 -3.53 8.87
C ALA A 58 -5.67 -3.22 8.65
N LYS A 59 -6.57 -4.20 8.87
CA LYS A 59 -8.03 -4.01 8.78
C LYS A 59 -8.54 -2.97 9.78
N GLU A 60 -8.00 -2.95 11.00
CA GLU A 60 -8.32 -1.95 12.04
C GLU A 60 -7.60 -0.60 11.85
N GLY A 61 -6.85 -0.42 10.77
CA GLY A 61 -6.18 0.85 10.47
C GLY A 61 -4.88 1.08 11.21
N HIS A 62 -4.37 0.09 11.96
CA HIS A 62 -3.09 0.16 12.67
C HIS A 62 -1.90 -0.11 11.75
N TYR A 63 -1.81 0.59 10.62
CA TYR A 63 -0.87 0.30 9.53
C TYR A 63 0.61 0.26 9.94
N LYS A 64 1.04 1.20 10.80
CA LYS A 64 2.42 1.25 11.29
C LYS A 64 2.79 0.00 12.11
N LYS A 65 1.84 -0.52 12.88
CA LYS A 65 2.01 -1.75 13.68
C LYS A 65 1.90 -2.99 12.80
N ALA A 66 0.99 -2.98 11.82
CA ALA A 66 0.76 -4.11 10.92
C ALA A 66 1.99 -4.44 10.06
N TYR A 67 2.67 -3.42 9.55
CA TYR A 67 3.79 -3.56 8.59
C TYR A 67 4.86 -4.58 9.03
N PRO A 68 5.48 -4.48 10.22
CA PRO A 68 6.52 -5.44 10.63
C PRO A 68 6.00 -6.88 10.73
N PHE A 69 4.77 -7.12 11.19
CA PHE A 69 4.22 -8.48 11.27
C PHE A 69 3.94 -9.07 9.89
N ILE A 70 3.46 -8.26 8.95
CA ILE A 70 3.24 -8.69 7.57
C ILE A 70 4.58 -9.02 6.89
N GLU A 71 5.60 -8.17 7.04
CA GLU A 71 6.93 -8.42 6.47
C GLU A 71 7.56 -9.68 7.06
N LYS A 72 7.47 -9.85 8.38
CA LYS A 72 7.96 -11.04 9.10
C LYS A 72 7.29 -12.33 8.61
N ALA A 73 5.98 -12.29 8.37
CA ALA A 73 5.26 -13.42 7.79
C ALA A 73 5.66 -13.70 6.33
N ILE A 74 5.83 -12.66 5.50
CA ILE A 74 6.30 -12.81 4.11
C ILE A 74 7.68 -13.44 4.07
N GLN A 75 8.61 -12.93 4.87
CA GLN A 75 9.97 -13.45 4.97
C GLN A 75 9.96 -14.93 5.35
N TRP A 76 9.10 -15.33 6.29
CA TRP A 76 8.95 -16.74 6.66
C TRP A 76 8.58 -17.62 5.46
N PHE A 77 7.54 -17.22 4.70
CA PHE A 77 7.15 -17.94 3.48
C PHE A 77 8.29 -18.02 2.47
N GLU A 78 9.01 -16.90 2.24
CA GLU A 78 10.14 -16.84 1.31
C GLU A 78 11.33 -17.71 1.75
N THR A 79 11.53 -17.92 3.06
CA THR A 79 12.62 -18.75 3.60
C THR A 79 12.30 -20.24 3.65
N GLU A 80 11.04 -20.62 3.95
CA GLU A 80 10.64 -22.03 4.07
C GLU A 80 10.62 -22.72 2.70
N GLU A 81 10.23 -22.00 1.65
CA GLU A 81 10.11 -22.56 0.29
C GLU A 81 11.24 -22.08 -0.62
N THR A 82 12.40 -22.70 -0.48
CA THR A 82 13.52 -22.45 -1.41
C THR A 82 13.29 -23.03 -2.81
N ASN A 83 12.30 -23.93 -3.00
CA ASN A 83 12.13 -24.70 -4.24
C ASN A 83 10.68 -24.84 -4.77
N SER A 84 9.67 -24.30 -4.08
CA SER A 84 8.26 -24.36 -4.51
C SER A 84 7.70 -22.99 -4.87
N ASP A 85 6.67 -22.99 -5.71
CA ASP A 85 6.00 -21.77 -6.15
C ASP A 85 5.12 -21.20 -5.02
N LEU A 86 5.65 -20.19 -4.30
CA LEU A 86 5.00 -19.50 -3.18
C LEU A 86 3.54 -19.10 -3.47
N TRP A 87 3.22 -18.80 -4.73
CA TRP A 87 1.91 -18.36 -5.16
C TRP A 87 0.83 -19.46 -5.11
N ILE A 88 1.22 -20.71 -4.92
CA ILE A 88 0.28 -21.81 -4.66
C ILE A 88 -0.39 -21.62 -3.29
N LYS A 89 0.29 -20.96 -2.33
CA LYS A 89 -0.26 -20.71 -0.99
C LYS A 89 -1.13 -19.44 -1.01
N PRO A 90 -2.46 -19.54 -0.80
CA PRO A 90 -3.33 -18.37 -0.85
C PRO A 90 -2.95 -17.31 0.19
N MET A 91 -2.38 -17.71 1.33
CA MET A 91 -1.93 -16.79 2.37
C MET A 91 -0.81 -15.86 1.89
N TYR A 92 0.10 -16.36 1.04
CA TYR A 92 1.18 -15.54 0.50
C TYR A 92 0.63 -14.42 -0.39
N GLU A 93 -0.30 -14.74 -1.29
CA GLU A 93 -1.02 -13.74 -2.11
C GLU A 93 -1.70 -12.67 -1.24
N VAL A 94 -2.42 -13.11 -0.19
CA VAL A 94 -3.10 -12.22 0.77
C VAL A 94 -2.10 -11.31 1.49
N LEU A 95 -0.93 -11.83 1.89
CA LEU A 95 0.12 -11.05 2.54
C LEU A 95 0.71 -9.99 1.61
N ILE A 96 1.02 -10.34 0.36
CA ILE A 96 1.51 -9.36 -0.63
C ILE A 96 0.47 -8.26 -0.85
N PHE A 97 -0.81 -8.61 -0.93
CA PHE A 97 -1.88 -7.62 -1.06
C PHE A 97 -1.97 -6.69 0.15
N ASN A 98 -1.94 -7.25 1.37
CA ASN A 98 -2.01 -6.45 2.59
C ASN A 98 -0.76 -5.59 2.79
N ARG A 99 0.43 -6.07 2.41
CA ARG A 99 1.65 -5.25 2.39
C ARG A 99 1.52 -4.07 1.43
N GLY A 100 1.03 -4.31 0.23
CA GLY A 100 0.77 -3.26 -0.76
C GLY A 100 -0.21 -2.21 -0.22
N PHE A 101 -1.31 -2.67 0.39
CA PHE A 101 -2.30 -1.80 1.02
C PHE A 101 -1.73 -0.99 2.19
N VAL A 102 -0.99 -1.62 3.09
CA VAL A 102 -0.33 -0.96 4.23
C VAL A 102 0.67 0.09 3.74
N ASN A 103 1.52 -0.25 2.77
CA ASN A 103 2.45 0.70 2.15
C ASN A 103 1.70 1.88 1.51
N TYR A 104 0.58 1.62 0.83
CA TYR A 104 -0.24 2.68 0.24
C TYR A 104 -0.75 3.65 1.32
N LYS A 105 -1.24 3.12 2.44
CA LYS A 105 -1.76 3.90 3.58
C LYS A 105 -0.66 4.66 4.34
N LEU A 106 0.56 4.11 4.38
CA LEU A 106 1.75 4.77 4.93
C LEU A 106 2.41 5.76 3.94
N ASN A 107 1.80 6.03 2.79
CA ASN A 107 2.34 6.89 1.73
C ASN A 107 3.66 6.38 1.09
N ASN A 108 4.01 5.10 1.29
CA ASN A 108 5.12 4.42 0.62
C ASN A 108 4.70 3.94 -0.78
N LYS A 109 4.34 4.88 -1.65
CA LYS A 109 3.69 4.60 -2.96
C LYS A 109 4.51 3.71 -3.88
N ILE A 110 5.84 3.86 -3.87
CA ILE A 110 6.74 3.04 -4.70
C ILE A 110 6.63 1.56 -4.32
N LYS A 111 6.70 1.24 -3.01
CA LYS A 111 6.57 -0.13 -2.51
C LYS A 111 5.18 -0.69 -2.76
N ALA A 112 4.13 0.10 -2.49
CA ALA A 112 2.76 -0.31 -2.76
C ALA A 112 2.52 -0.67 -4.23
N LYS A 113 3.01 0.18 -5.14
CA LYS A 113 2.93 -0.05 -6.58
C LYS A 113 3.66 -1.31 -7.01
N LEU A 114 4.82 -1.59 -6.42
CA LEU A 114 5.57 -2.81 -6.70
C LEU A 114 4.74 -4.05 -6.32
N ASP A 115 4.18 -4.08 -5.11
CA ASP A 115 3.34 -5.18 -4.62
C ASP A 115 2.10 -5.39 -5.52
N PHE A 116 1.36 -4.31 -5.83
CA PHE A 116 0.19 -4.40 -6.70
C PHE A 116 0.54 -4.80 -8.13
N LYS A 117 1.67 -4.34 -8.67
CA LYS A 117 2.15 -4.75 -10.00
C LYS A 117 2.49 -6.24 -10.03
N THR A 118 3.11 -6.75 -8.98
CA THR A 118 3.40 -8.19 -8.83
C THR A 118 2.12 -9.00 -8.83
N LEU A 119 1.10 -8.57 -8.05
CA LEU A 119 -0.21 -9.22 -8.01
C LEU A 119 -0.93 -9.20 -9.36
N VAL A 120 -0.95 -8.06 -10.06
CA VAL A 120 -1.58 -7.96 -11.39
C VAL A 120 -0.84 -8.81 -12.43
N LYS A 121 0.48 -8.89 -12.37
CA LYS A 121 1.28 -9.75 -13.26
C LYS A 121 0.91 -11.22 -13.06
N ARG A 122 0.68 -11.63 -11.81
CA ARG A 122 0.35 -13.02 -11.46
C ARG A 122 -1.12 -13.37 -11.68
N PHE A 123 -2.02 -12.43 -11.39
CA PHE A 123 -3.47 -12.59 -11.44
C PHE A 123 -4.11 -11.48 -12.31
N PRO A 124 -3.88 -11.47 -13.63
CA PRO A 124 -4.30 -10.37 -14.51
C PRO A 124 -5.82 -10.18 -14.56
N ASN A 125 -6.58 -11.24 -14.30
CA ASN A 125 -8.05 -11.21 -14.31
C ASN A 125 -8.65 -10.79 -12.96
N ASN A 126 -7.84 -10.62 -11.91
CA ASN A 126 -8.33 -10.19 -10.60
C ASN A 126 -8.58 -8.67 -10.59
N LYS A 127 -9.85 -8.28 -10.73
CA LYS A 127 -10.28 -6.87 -10.78
C LYS A 127 -9.87 -6.09 -9.53
N LEU A 128 -9.79 -6.71 -8.36
CA LEU A 128 -9.38 -6.04 -7.12
C LEU A 128 -7.96 -5.50 -7.25
N TYR A 129 -7.01 -6.33 -7.70
CA TYR A 129 -5.61 -5.95 -7.83
C TYR A 129 -5.39 -4.91 -8.92
N VAL A 130 -6.09 -5.06 -10.05
CA VAL A 130 -6.09 -4.06 -11.12
C VAL A 130 -6.58 -2.72 -10.60
N ASN A 131 -7.68 -2.69 -9.84
CA ASN A 131 -8.24 -1.46 -9.29
C ASN A 131 -7.29 -0.78 -8.28
N TRP A 132 -6.60 -1.54 -7.44
CA TRP A 132 -5.61 -1.00 -6.51
C TRP A 132 -4.37 -0.43 -7.23
N LEU A 133 -3.87 -1.11 -8.25
CA LEU A 133 -2.79 -0.59 -9.09
C LEU A 133 -3.20 0.69 -9.83
N LYS A 134 -4.45 0.76 -10.30
CA LYS A 134 -5.03 1.96 -10.92
C LYS A 134 -5.15 3.09 -9.91
N ALA A 135 -5.69 2.83 -8.71
CA ALA A 135 -5.88 3.83 -7.66
C ALA A 135 -4.56 4.51 -7.25
N ASP A 136 -3.47 3.74 -7.14
CA ASP A 136 -2.14 4.30 -6.90
C ASP A 136 -1.68 5.24 -8.01
N SER A 137 -1.92 4.85 -9.26
CA SER A 137 -1.55 5.67 -10.41
C SER A 137 -2.39 6.95 -10.51
N VAL A 138 -3.71 6.87 -10.26
CA VAL A 138 -4.63 8.03 -10.32
C VAL A 138 -4.20 9.15 -9.38
N VAL A 139 -3.79 8.82 -8.14
CA VAL A 139 -3.29 9.82 -7.17
C VAL A 139 -2.05 10.54 -7.71
N THR A 140 -1.16 9.80 -8.38
CA THR A 140 0.04 10.39 -8.98
C THR A 140 -0.31 11.37 -10.09
N TYR A 141 -1.19 11.00 -11.02
CA TYR A 141 -1.64 11.90 -12.07
C TYR A 141 -2.35 13.14 -11.50
N SER A 142 -3.20 12.98 -10.49
CA SER A 142 -3.88 14.11 -9.84
C SER A 142 -2.91 15.10 -9.21
N ARG A 143 -1.82 14.64 -8.57
CA ARG A 143 -0.77 15.53 -8.05
C ARG A 143 -0.08 16.31 -9.16
N VAL A 144 0.20 15.67 -10.30
CA VAL A 144 0.81 16.34 -11.46
C VAL A 144 -0.15 17.35 -12.09
N GLU A 145 -1.44 17.04 -12.19
CA GLU A 145 -2.48 18.00 -12.62
C GLU A 145 -2.48 19.23 -11.70
N TRP A 146 -2.50 19.04 -10.38
CA TRP A 146 -2.48 20.14 -9.42
C TRP A 146 -1.19 20.98 -9.47
N PHE A 147 -0.04 20.36 -9.76
CA PHE A 147 1.20 21.07 -10.00
C PHE A 147 1.08 22.05 -11.18
N PHE A 148 0.52 21.58 -12.31
CA PHE A 148 0.33 22.43 -13.49
C PHE A 148 -0.69 23.55 -13.27
N VAL A 149 -1.78 23.27 -12.54
CA VAL A 149 -2.75 24.30 -12.10
C VAL A 149 -2.08 25.34 -11.21
N GLY A 150 -1.29 24.90 -10.22
CA GLY A 150 -0.54 25.79 -9.33
C GLY A 150 0.45 26.67 -10.10
N LEU A 151 1.16 26.10 -11.09
CA LEU A 151 2.06 26.84 -11.96
C LEU A 151 1.34 27.96 -12.73
N SER A 152 0.15 27.68 -13.29
CA SER A 152 -0.65 28.70 -13.97
C SER A 152 -1.12 29.81 -13.03
N ILE A 153 -1.54 29.47 -11.81
CA ILE A 153 -1.98 30.46 -10.81
C ILE A 153 -0.82 31.36 -10.38
N ILE A 154 0.33 30.76 -10.03
CA ILE A 154 1.53 31.50 -9.59
C ILE A 154 1.96 32.46 -10.70
N SER A 155 2.01 31.97 -11.94
CA SER A 155 2.36 32.77 -13.11
C SER A 155 1.45 33.98 -13.29
N LEU A 156 0.13 33.77 -13.21
CA LEU A 156 -0.86 34.84 -13.30
C LEU A 156 -0.70 35.85 -12.14
N THR A 157 -0.48 35.38 -10.92
CA THR A 157 -0.29 36.29 -9.77
C THR A 157 1.00 37.10 -9.86
N ALA A 158 2.08 36.50 -10.39
CA ALA A 158 3.37 37.16 -10.53
C ALA A 158 3.31 38.33 -11.51
N SER A 159 2.58 38.20 -12.63
CA SER A 159 2.40 39.32 -13.57
C SER A 159 1.64 40.49 -12.95
N PHE A 160 0.61 40.23 -12.15
CA PHE A 160 -0.14 41.29 -11.46
C PHE A 160 0.66 42.01 -10.37
N ILE A 161 1.49 41.29 -9.62
CA ILE A 161 2.23 41.86 -8.48
C ILE A 161 3.49 42.60 -8.92
N LEU A 162 4.28 42.01 -9.81
CA LEU A 162 5.63 42.51 -10.09
C LEU A 162 5.64 43.71 -11.04
N LYS A 163 4.58 43.93 -11.83
CA LYS A 163 4.41 45.06 -12.78
C LYS A 163 5.74 45.55 -13.39
N PRO A 164 6.50 44.69 -14.09
CA PRO A 164 7.83 45.04 -14.53
C PRO A 164 7.75 46.03 -15.69
N GLU A 165 8.61 47.04 -15.65
CA GLU A 165 8.61 48.16 -16.61
C GLU A 165 9.00 47.75 -18.03
N ASP A 166 9.76 46.66 -18.19
CA ASP A 166 10.31 46.21 -19.47
C ASP A 166 9.40 45.20 -20.21
N GLY A 167 8.27 44.81 -19.60
CA GLY A 167 7.36 43.79 -20.14
C GLY A 167 7.97 42.40 -20.30
N PHE A 168 9.20 42.16 -19.81
CA PHE A 168 9.86 40.87 -19.92
C PHE A 168 9.15 39.82 -19.06
N MET A 169 8.82 40.14 -17.81
CA MET A 169 8.14 39.16 -16.94
C MET A 169 6.72 38.87 -17.40
N ASP A 170 6.04 39.80 -18.08
CA ASP A 170 4.72 39.53 -18.65
C ASP A 170 4.78 38.42 -19.71
N LYS A 171 5.85 38.41 -20.53
CA LYS A 171 6.09 37.33 -21.50
C LYS A 171 6.40 36.02 -20.78
N VAL A 172 7.26 36.03 -19.77
CA VAL A 172 7.60 34.83 -18.98
C VAL A 172 6.35 34.27 -18.28
N ALA A 173 5.53 35.13 -17.68
CA ALA A 173 4.26 34.76 -17.09
C ALA A 173 3.33 34.15 -18.14
N LEU A 174 3.12 34.81 -19.28
CA LEU A 174 2.28 34.27 -20.35
C LEU A 174 2.72 32.87 -20.80
N TYR A 175 4.02 32.66 -21.05
CA TYR A 175 4.54 31.35 -21.46
C TYR A 175 4.37 30.28 -20.37
N THR A 176 4.68 30.61 -19.11
CA THR A 176 4.52 29.66 -17.99
C THR A 176 3.06 29.32 -17.73
N MET A 177 2.14 30.28 -17.90
CA MET A 177 0.70 30.07 -17.83
C MET A 177 0.23 29.10 -18.92
N VAL A 178 0.65 29.33 -20.17
CA VAL A 178 0.33 28.46 -21.32
C VAL A 178 0.87 27.04 -21.10
N ILE A 179 2.12 26.90 -20.64
CA ILE A 179 2.72 25.60 -20.29
C ILE A 179 1.90 24.92 -19.19
N GLY A 180 1.51 25.66 -18.15
CA GLY A 180 0.64 25.16 -17.07
C GLY A 180 -0.68 24.62 -17.58
N ILE A 181 -1.40 25.37 -18.41
CA ILE A 181 -2.70 24.98 -18.97
C ILE A 181 -2.54 23.74 -19.87
N LEU A 182 -1.61 23.79 -20.84
CA LEU A 182 -1.40 22.69 -21.78
C LEU A 182 -0.92 21.43 -21.07
N GLY A 183 0.02 21.56 -20.12
CA GLY A 183 0.51 20.46 -19.31
C GLY A 183 -0.62 19.80 -18.50
N GLY A 184 -1.47 20.60 -17.85
CA GLY A 184 -2.64 20.10 -17.12
C GLY A 184 -3.62 19.34 -18.02
N ILE A 185 -3.93 19.86 -19.22
CA ILE A 185 -4.80 19.21 -20.20
C ILE A 185 -4.21 17.87 -20.66
N ILE A 186 -2.93 17.85 -21.04
CA ILE A 186 -2.24 16.65 -21.51
C ILE A 186 -2.27 15.55 -20.44
N VAL A 187 -1.93 15.88 -19.19
CA VAL A 187 -1.92 14.93 -18.08
C VAL A 187 -3.34 14.38 -17.81
N SER A 188 -4.36 15.24 -17.87
CA SER A 188 -5.77 14.85 -17.74
C SER A 188 -6.23 13.89 -18.83
N GLN A 189 -5.86 14.15 -20.08
CA GLN A 189 -6.18 13.26 -21.21
C GLN A 189 -5.48 11.90 -21.07
N ILE A 190 -4.20 11.88 -20.68
CA ILE A 190 -3.46 10.64 -20.42
C ILE A 190 -4.13 9.84 -19.29
N ARG A 191 -4.53 10.51 -18.21
CA ARG A 191 -5.24 9.86 -17.09
C ARG A 191 -6.56 9.25 -17.57
N LYS A 192 -7.40 10.00 -18.29
CA LYS A 192 -8.67 9.50 -18.84
C LYS A 192 -8.45 8.26 -19.71
N LYS A 193 -7.52 8.31 -20.67
CA LYS A 193 -7.22 7.19 -21.58
C LYS A 193 -6.71 5.94 -20.87
N LYS A 194 -6.01 6.10 -19.73
CA LYS A 194 -5.40 4.97 -19.02
C LYS A 194 -6.34 4.30 -18.01
N PHE A 195 -7.35 5.01 -17.52
CA PHE A 195 -8.18 4.53 -16.41
C PHE A 195 -9.67 4.39 -16.72
N ASN A 196 -10.18 5.03 -17.79
CA ASN A 196 -11.52 4.79 -18.34
C ASN A 196 -11.46 3.78 -19.48
#